data_AF-A0A3D2IM54-F1
#
_entry.id   AF-A0A3D2IM54-F1
#
_cell.length_a   1.000
_cell.length_b   1.000
_cell.length_c   1.000
_cell.angle_alpha   90.00
_cell.angle_beta   90.00
_cell.angle_gamma   90.00
#
_symmetry.space_group_name_H-M   'P 1'
#
loop_
_entity.id
_entity.type
_entity.pdbx_description
1 polymer ?
#
loop_
_entity_poly.entity_id
_entity_poly.type
_entity_poly.pdbx_seq_one_letter_code
_entity_poly.pdbx_strand_id
1 'polypeptide(L)'
;MKQIKAVTPTLFVKSNMAIVGSSSSLLDAERGQDIDDFDEVVRFNRAPTEGWENYVGSKTTLRVANNHVFANVKHNVGGDEECDDWKPQGQPQNFIRDLKDQKILLLNKDFSAWEEKEKHIDSSSTAFLGNYLCVESFGGTLSPSVGYAFIALCIMNGIKPTLFGFGLAEEDNKASHYWENKDRIISSHGYKLERQNIKNWNKAGKLLIK
;
A
#
# COMPACT_ATOMS: atom_id res chain seq x y z
N MET A 1 21.36 3.30 -1.96
CA MET A 1 20.26 2.41 -1.53
C MET A 1 20.27 2.31 0.00
N LYS A 2 19.13 2.06 0.63
CA LYS A 2 18.97 1.83 2.07
C LYS A 2 18.36 0.45 2.29
N GLN A 3 18.88 -0.28 3.28
CA GLN A 3 18.29 -1.54 3.72
C GLN A 3 17.04 -1.25 4.56
N ILE A 4 15.95 -1.97 4.31
CA ILE A 4 14.80 -2.01 5.21
C ILE A 4 14.99 -3.19 6.16
N LYS A 5 15.20 -2.90 7.45
CA LYS A 5 15.21 -3.92 8.52
C LYS A 5 13.79 -4.45 8.74
N ALA A 6 13.70 -5.62 9.38
CA ALA A 6 12.43 -6.31 9.65
C ALA A 6 11.72 -6.78 8.37
N VAL A 7 12.49 -7.07 7.31
CA VAL A 7 12.04 -7.67 6.06
C VAL A 7 12.97 -8.84 5.70
N THR A 8 12.40 -9.94 5.22
CA THR A 8 13.13 -11.13 4.75
C THR A 8 12.64 -11.59 3.36
N PRO A 9 13.53 -11.94 2.42
CA PRO A 9 14.97 -11.72 2.45
C PRO A 9 15.30 -10.22 2.52
N THR A 10 16.59 -9.87 2.56
CA THR A 10 17.00 -8.47 2.72
C THR A 10 16.48 -7.61 1.56
N LEU A 11 15.69 -6.57 1.88
CA LEU A 11 15.15 -5.62 0.91
C LEU A 11 15.96 -4.31 0.92
N PHE A 12 16.38 -3.87 -0.26
CA PHE A 12 16.98 -2.56 -0.48
C PHE A 12 16.04 -1.66 -1.29
N VAL A 13 15.96 -0.40 -0.87
CA VAL A 13 15.17 0.65 -1.55
C VAL A 13 16.02 1.88 -1.83
N LYS A 14 15.61 2.71 -2.77
CA LYS A 14 16.23 4.02 -2.99
C LYS A 14 15.63 5.07 -2.04
N SER A 15 16.44 6.07 -1.67
CA SER A 15 16.04 7.08 -0.68
C SER A 15 15.05 8.12 -1.23
N ASN A 16 15.15 8.43 -2.53
CA ASN A 16 14.20 9.26 -3.24
C ASN A 16 12.95 8.43 -3.55
N MET A 17 12.01 8.44 -2.60
CA MET A 17 10.87 7.52 -2.57
C MET A 17 9.54 8.28 -2.57
N ALA A 18 8.67 7.92 -3.52
CA ALA A 18 7.24 8.18 -3.45
C ALA A 18 6.53 6.95 -2.89
N ILE A 19 5.65 7.17 -1.93
CA ILE A 19 4.67 6.19 -1.49
C ILE A 19 3.30 6.70 -1.94
N VAL A 20 2.64 5.94 -2.81
CA VAL A 20 1.36 6.30 -3.40
C VAL A 20 0.29 5.44 -2.74
N GLY A 21 -0.54 6.07 -1.92
CA GLY A 21 -1.73 5.46 -1.34
C GLY A 21 -2.83 5.26 -2.39
N SER A 22 -4.07 5.14 -1.92
CA SER A 22 -5.20 4.82 -2.79
C SER A 22 -6.31 5.87 -2.77
N SER A 23 -6.21 6.89 -1.91
CA SER A 23 -7.23 7.94 -1.75
C SER A 23 -7.66 8.56 -3.07
N SER A 24 -8.95 8.82 -3.21
CA SER A 24 -9.50 9.56 -4.35
C SER A 24 -9.01 11.01 -4.42
N SER A 25 -8.37 11.53 -3.37
CA SER A 25 -7.66 12.81 -3.40
C SER A 25 -6.50 12.83 -4.42
N LEU A 26 -6.05 11.67 -4.91
CA LEU A 26 -5.10 11.61 -6.03
C LEU A 26 -5.67 12.24 -7.31
N LEU A 27 -6.99 12.30 -7.44
CA LEU A 27 -7.66 12.88 -8.62
C LEU A 27 -7.79 14.40 -8.54
N ASP A 28 -7.41 15.02 -7.42
CA ASP A 28 -7.53 16.47 -7.23
C ASP A 28 -6.49 17.24 -8.06
N ALA A 29 -5.42 16.57 -8.49
CA ALA A 29 -4.41 17.15 -9.35
C ALA A 29 -3.66 16.10 -10.17
N GLU A 30 -3.33 16.42 -11.41
CA GLU A 30 -2.46 15.60 -12.26
C GLU A 30 -1.02 15.66 -11.74
N ARG A 31 -0.64 14.64 -10.95
CA ARG A 31 0.69 14.49 -10.32
C ARG A 31 1.44 13.28 -10.85
N GLY A 32 0.96 12.66 -11.93
CA GLY A 32 1.53 11.42 -12.44
C GLY A 32 3.00 11.52 -12.80
N GLN A 33 3.38 12.60 -13.51
CA GLN A 33 4.78 12.86 -13.83
C GLN A 33 5.62 13.14 -12.57
N ASP A 34 5.12 13.94 -11.63
CA ASP A 34 5.79 14.22 -10.36
C ASP A 34 6.09 12.92 -9.58
N ILE A 35 5.17 11.95 -9.60
CA ILE A 35 5.34 10.64 -8.98
C ILE A 35 6.37 9.81 -9.75
N ASP A 36 6.30 9.81 -11.07
CA ASP A 36 7.21 9.04 -11.93
C ASP A 36 8.64 9.61 -11.92
N ASP A 37 8.87 10.84 -11.48
CA ASP A 37 10.22 11.41 -11.29
C ASP A 37 10.96 10.82 -10.07
N PHE A 38 10.27 10.08 -9.19
CA PHE A 38 10.93 9.38 -8.08
C PHE A 38 11.68 8.14 -8.54
N ASP A 39 12.80 7.86 -7.85
CA ASP A 39 13.62 6.69 -8.15
C ASP A 39 13.03 5.37 -7.63
N GLU A 40 12.24 5.45 -6.54
CA GLU A 40 11.48 4.36 -5.94
C GLU A 40 10.01 4.81 -5.80
N VAL A 41 9.09 4.03 -6.38
CA VAL A 41 7.65 4.28 -6.30
C VAL A 41 6.99 3.04 -5.70
N VAL A 42 6.41 3.24 -4.52
CA VAL A 42 5.74 2.20 -3.75
C VAL A 42 4.23 2.33 -3.89
N ARG A 43 3.56 1.22 -4.20
CA ARG A 43 2.09 1.15 -4.32
C ARG A 43 1.54 -0.04 -3.54
N PHE A 44 0.23 -0.04 -3.29
CA PHE A 44 -0.42 -1.01 -2.42
C PHE A 44 -1.45 -1.88 -3.13
N ASN A 45 -1.53 -3.14 -2.70
CA ASN A 45 -2.58 -4.07 -3.09
C ASN A 45 -2.83 -4.06 -4.62
N ARG A 46 -4.10 -4.01 -5.04
CA ARG A 46 -4.52 -4.00 -6.44
C ARG A 46 -4.72 -2.59 -7.02
N ALA A 47 -4.12 -1.56 -6.42
CA ALA A 47 -4.23 -0.19 -6.92
C ALA A 47 -3.68 -0.07 -8.36
N PRO A 48 -4.53 0.21 -9.36
CA PRO A 48 -4.16 0.19 -10.78
C PRO A 48 -3.49 1.50 -11.21
N THR A 49 -2.59 1.44 -12.19
CA THR A 49 -2.04 2.65 -12.84
C THR A 49 -2.70 2.92 -14.19
N GLU A 50 -3.10 1.86 -14.89
CA GLU A 50 -3.71 1.96 -16.22
C GLU A 50 -5.02 2.74 -16.18
N GLY A 51 -5.13 3.75 -17.05
CA GLY A 51 -6.27 4.68 -17.11
C GLY A 51 -6.23 5.81 -16.08
N TRP A 52 -5.20 5.84 -15.21
CA TRP A 52 -5.04 6.83 -14.15
C TRP A 52 -3.66 7.52 -14.18
N GLU A 53 -2.86 7.27 -15.21
CA GLU A 53 -1.43 7.63 -15.27
C GLU A 53 -1.18 9.11 -15.05
N ASN A 54 -2.05 9.99 -15.56
CA ASN A 54 -1.95 11.45 -15.37
C ASN A 54 -2.01 11.85 -13.89
N TYR A 55 -2.71 11.09 -13.06
CA TYR A 55 -2.92 11.37 -11.65
C TYR A 55 -1.95 10.61 -10.76
N VAL A 56 -1.78 9.31 -11.03
CA VAL A 56 -1.08 8.40 -10.12
C VAL A 56 0.27 7.95 -10.64
N GLY A 57 0.65 8.27 -11.88
CA GLY A 57 1.88 7.84 -12.52
C GLY A 57 1.81 6.40 -13.02
N SER A 58 2.82 6.01 -13.79
CA SER A 58 2.93 4.68 -14.42
C SER A 58 3.95 3.78 -13.71
N LYS A 59 4.92 4.36 -12.99
CA LYS A 59 6.03 3.62 -12.38
C LYS A 59 5.58 2.87 -11.13
N THR A 60 6.07 1.64 -10.98
CA THR A 60 6.03 0.89 -9.72
C THR A 60 7.35 0.15 -9.57
N THR A 61 8.07 0.39 -8.47
CA THR A 61 9.34 -0.33 -8.18
C THR A 61 9.19 -1.31 -7.03
N LEU A 62 8.21 -1.09 -6.13
CA LEU A 62 7.84 -1.99 -5.05
C LEU A 62 6.32 -2.03 -4.89
N ARG A 63 5.74 -3.23 -4.86
CA ARG A 63 4.33 -3.47 -4.54
C ARG A 63 4.21 -4.04 -3.14
N VAL A 64 3.43 -3.42 -2.27
CA VAL A 64 3.17 -3.93 -0.92
C VAL A 64 1.75 -4.47 -0.83
N ALA A 65 1.58 -5.71 -0.38
CA ALA A 65 0.29 -6.41 -0.43
C ALA A 65 -0.12 -7.00 0.92
N ASN A 66 -1.43 -7.00 1.17
CA ASN A 66 -2.07 -7.83 2.18
C ASN A 66 -2.07 -9.31 1.76
N ASN A 67 -2.25 -10.24 2.72
CA ASN A 67 -2.21 -11.68 2.46
C ASN A 67 -3.19 -12.13 1.38
N HIS A 68 -4.47 -11.73 1.45
CA HIS A 68 -5.47 -12.12 0.47
C HIS A 68 -5.16 -11.60 -0.95
N VAL A 69 -4.53 -10.43 -1.08
CA VAL A 69 -4.11 -9.90 -2.37
C VAL A 69 -2.89 -10.66 -2.87
N PHE A 70 -1.89 -10.86 -2.01
CA PHE A 70 -0.69 -11.62 -2.31
C PHE A 70 -1.04 -13.04 -2.77
N ALA A 71 -1.93 -13.72 -2.06
CA ALA A 71 -2.43 -15.05 -2.40
C ALA A 71 -3.29 -15.11 -3.67
N ASN A 72 -3.53 -13.98 -4.35
CA ASN A 72 -4.42 -13.87 -5.51
C ASN A 72 -5.84 -14.41 -5.22
N VAL A 73 -6.29 -14.27 -3.96
CA VAL A 73 -7.65 -14.69 -3.56
C VAL A 73 -8.63 -13.85 -4.34
N LYS A 74 -9.58 -14.52 -4.99
CA LYS A 74 -10.67 -13.85 -5.70
C LYS A 74 -11.35 -12.90 -4.72
N HIS A 75 -11.50 -11.67 -5.14
CA HIS A 75 -12.26 -10.72 -4.38
C HIS A 75 -13.71 -11.23 -4.36
N ASN A 76 -14.18 -11.84 -3.24
CA ASN A 76 -15.54 -12.36 -2.90
C ASN A 76 -15.60 -13.69 -2.09
N VAL A 77 -14.51 -14.21 -1.48
CA VAL A 77 -14.57 -15.53 -0.77
C VAL A 77 -14.61 -15.45 0.76
N GLY A 78 -15.00 -14.33 1.35
CA GLY A 78 -15.26 -14.22 2.80
C GLY A 78 -16.70 -13.75 3.03
N GLY A 79 -17.52 -14.59 3.66
CA GLY A 79 -18.97 -14.44 3.79
C GLY A 79 -19.41 -13.20 4.56
N ASP A 80 -20.37 -12.49 3.99
CA ASP A 80 -21.76 -12.42 4.44
C ASP A 80 -22.56 -11.84 3.26
N GLU A 81 -23.58 -12.55 2.77
CA GLU A 81 -24.42 -12.11 1.65
C GLU A 81 -25.19 -10.79 1.95
N GLU A 82 -25.10 -10.29 3.18
CA GLU A 82 -25.75 -9.06 3.65
C GLU A 82 -24.81 -7.83 3.72
N CYS A 83 -23.48 -7.97 3.59
CA CYS A 83 -22.55 -6.83 3.51
C CYS A 83 -22.20 -6.50 2.04
N ASP A 84 -23.25 -6.25 1.26
CA ASP A 84 -23.24 -6.28 -0.20
C ASP A 84 -22.78 -4.94 -0.86
N ASP A 85 -21.93 -4.18 -0.17
CA ASP A 85 -21.44 -2.86 -0.64
C ASP A 85 -20.06 -2.88 -1.28
N TRP A 86 -19.30 -3.96 -1.12
CA TRP A 86 -17.97 -4.13 -1.73
C TRP A 86 -18.03 -4.99 -3.00
N LYS A 87 -18.97 -4.67 -3.92
CA LYS A 87 -19.06 -5.32 -5.23
C LYS A 87 -17.92 -4.86 -6.15
N PRO A 88 -17.10 -5.78 -6.70
CA PRO A 88 -15.88 -5.44 -7.42
C PRO A 88 -16.19 -4.82 -8.78
N GLN A 89 -15.75 -3.58 -8.99
CA GLN A 89 -15.62 -3.01 -10.32
C GLN A 89 -14.35 -3.55 -10.98
N GLY A 90 -14.37 -4.82 -11.39
CA GLY A 90 -13.42 -5.35 -12.38
C GLY A 90 -11.96 -5.54 -11.94
N GLN A 91 -11.64 -5.57 -10.64
CA GLN A 91 -10.26 -5.84 -10.22
C GLN A 91 -9.80 -7.26 -10.60
N PRO A 92 -8.59 -7.41 -11.18
CA PRO A 92 -8.10 -8.72 -11.62
C PRO A 92 -7.75 -9.64 -10.44
N GLN A 93 -8.22 -10.88 -10.51
CA GLN A 93 -7.94 -11.90 -9.48
C GLN A 93 -6.44 -12.16 -9.32
N ASN A 94 -5.75 -12.40 -10.43
CA ASN A 94 -4.34 -12.78 -10.48
C ASN A 94 -3.40 -11.57 -10.50
N PHE A 95 -3.84 -10.41 -10.02
CA PHE A 95 -3.10 -9.16 -10.09
C PHE A 95 -1.63 -9.32 -9.69
N ILE A 96 -1.35 -9.93 -8.54
CA ILE A 96 0.01 -10.08 -8.02
C ILE A 96 0.82 -11.07 -8.87
N ARG A 97 0.20 -12.17 -9.29
CA ARG A 97 0.85 -13.17 -10.15
C ARG A 97 1.20 -12.63 -11.52
N ASP A 98 0.43 -11.68 -12.03
CA ASP A 98 0.62 -11.13 -13.37
C ASP A 98 1.66 -9.99 -13.41
N LEU A 99 2.17 -9.52 -12.24
CA LEU A 99 3.25 -8.53 -12.17
C LEU A 99 4.60 -9.18 -12.46
N LYS A 100 5.22 -8.75 -13.57
CA LYS A 100 6.57 -9.17 -13.98
C LYS A 100 7.65 -8.20 -13.49
N ASP A 101 8.85 -8.72 -13.29
CA ASP A 101 10.06 -7.97 -12.91
C ASP A 101 9.87 -7.04 -11.70
N GLN A 102 9.00 -7.43 -10.76
CA GLN A 102 8.56 -6.59 -9.65
C GLN A 102 9.09 -7.10 -8.30
N LYS A 103 9.50 -6.18 -7.42
CA LYS A 103 9.64 -6.46 -5.98
C LYS A 103 8.26 -6.44 -5.31
N ILE A 104 7.89 -7.51 -4.61
CA ILE A 104 6.58 -7.67 -3.97
C ILE A 104 6.76 -7.96 -2.49
N LEU A 105 6.28 -7.08 -1.62
CA LEU A 105 6.36 -7.21 -0.16
C LEU A 105 5.00 -7.63 0.41
N LEU A 106 4.92 -8.84 0.95
CA LEU A 106 3.83 -9.25 1.83
C LEU A 106 4.02 -8.59 3.20
N LEU A 107 3.10 -7.71 3.59
CA LEU A 107 3.14 -7.02 4.88
C LEU A 107 1.74 -7.05 5.52
N ASN A 108 1.49 -8.10 6.29
CA ASN A 108 0.24 -8.30 7.00
C ASN A 108 0.48 -9.20 8.22
N LYS A 109 -0.42 -9.16 9.21
CA LYS A 109 -0.41 -10.02 10.39
C LYS A 109 -0.63 -11.48 10.02
N ASP A 110 -1.57 -11.75 9.11
CA ASP A 110 -1.65 -13.04 8.42
C ASP A 110 -0.64 -13.02 7.28
N PHE A 111 0.23 -14.03 7.23
CA PHE A 111 1.23 -14.19 6.17
C PHE A 111 1.26 -15.64 5.68
N SER A 112 0.16 -16.38 5.83
CA SER A 112 0.03 -17.79 5.44
C SER A 112 0.41 -18.05 3.98
N ALA A 113 0.17 -17.09 3.08
CA ALA A 113 0.54 -17.21 1.66
C ALA A 113 2.06 -17.19 1.42
N TRP A 114 2.87 -16.85 2.43
CA TRP A 114 4.32 -16.82 2.30
C TRP A 114 4.94 -18.20 2.07
N GLU A 115 4.39 -19.25 2.69
CA GLU A 115 4.92 -20.61 2.56
C GLU A 115 4.89 -21.09 1.10
N GLU A 116 3.87 -20.67 0.36
CA GLU A 116 3.66 -21.03 -1.05
C GLU A 116 3.90 -19.84 -2.00
N LYS A 117 4.71 -18.86 -1.61
CA LYS A 117 4.90 -17.59 -2.34
C LYS A 117 5.20 -17.74 -3.83
N GLU A 118 5.94 -18.76 -4.23
CA GLU A 118 6.29 -19.00 -5.64
C GLU A 118 5.07 -19.32 -6.52
N LYS A 119 3.95 -19.77 -5.94
CA LYS A 119 2.68 -19.97 -6.66
C LYS A 119 1.93 -18.66 -6.91
N HIS A 120 2.30 -17.61 -6.19
CA HIS A 120 1.54 -16.38 -6.09
C HIS A 120 2.16 -15.21 -6.85
N ILE A 121 3.42 -15.31 -7.26
CA ILE A 121 4.14 -14.28 -8.00
C ILE A 121 4.61 -14.82 -9.36
N ASP A 122 4.88 -13.93 -10.31
CA ASP A 122 5.59 -14.30 -11.54
C ASP A 122 7.05 -14.71 -11.21
N SER A 123 7.59 -15.66 -11.96
CA SER A 123 8.97 -16.15 -11.79
C SER A 123 10.07 -15.09 -11.98
N SER A 124 9.78 -13.99 -12.67
CA SER A 124 10.68 -12.84 -12.83
C SER A 124 10.65 -11.88 -11.64
N SER A 125 9.62 -11.98 -10.79
CA SER A 125 9.43 -11.13 -9.63
C SER A 125 10.14 -11.69 -8.39
N THR A 126 10.31 -10.84 -7.37
CA THR A 126 10.94 -11.24 -6.10
C THR A 126 10.03 -10.92 -4.93
N ALA A 127 9.72 -11.93 -4.13
CA ALA A 127 8.89 -11.81 -2.94
C ALA A 127 9.71 -11.48 -1.68
N PHE A 128 9.12 -10.65 -0.82
CA PHE A 128 9.62 -10.25 0.49
C PHE A 128 8.51 -10.39 1.54
N LEU A 129 8.89 -10.67 2.78
CA LEU A 129 7.99 -10.73 3.92
C LEU A 129 8.43 -9.70 4.96
N GLY A 130 7.54 -8.79 5.32
CA GLY A 130 7.75 -7.81 6.38
C GLY A 130 7.22 -8.31 7.73
N ASN A 131 7.94 -8.01 8.80
CA ASN A 131 7.50 -8.28 10.15
C ASN A 131 6.44 -7.24 10.56
N TYR A 132 5.17 -7.62 10.37
CA TYR A 132 4.02 -6.76 10.65
C TYR A 132 3.89 -6.38 12.13
N LEU A 133 4.25 -7.27 13.06
CA LEU A 133 4.18 -6.99 14.49
C LEU A 133 5.14 -5.87 14.91
N CYS A 134 6.31 -5.80 14.27
CA CYS A 134 7.29 -4.75 14.52
C CYS A 134 6.74 -3.36 14.14
N VAL A 135 6.02 -3.27 13.02
CA VAL A 135 5.43 -1.99 12.57
C VAL A 135 4.15 -1.65 13.33
N GLU A 136 3.37 -2.63 13.77
CA GLU A 136 2.22 -2.44 14.66
C GLU A 136 2.69 -1.80 15.99
N SER A 137 3.75 -2.36 16.59
CA SER A 137 4.36 -1.86 17.81
C SER A 137 4.95 -0.45 17.64
N PHE A 138 5.77 -0.22 16.60
CA PHE A 138 6.39 1.08 16.36
C PHE A 138 5.36 2.16 15.98
N GLY A 139 4.39 1.81 15.14
CA GLY A 139 3.35 2.70 14.66
C GLY A 139 2.29 3.03 15.71
N GLY A 140 2.24 2.31 16.83
CA GLY A 140 1.32 2.58 17.93
C GLY A 140 -0.16 2.48 17.54
N THR A 141 -0.47 1.64 16.56
CA THR A 141 -1.84 1.42 16.05
C THR A 141 -2.05 -0.08 15.96
N LEU A 142 -3.16 -0.60 16.48
CA LEU A 142 -3.50 -2.02 16.38
C LEU A 142 -4.03 -2.32 14.97
N SER A 143 -3.48 -3.34 14.31
CA SER A 143 -3.85 -3.81 12.97
C SER A 143 -3.99 -2.66 11.94
N PRO A 144 -2.92 -1.86 11.74
CA PRO A 144 -2.96 -0.72 10.84
C PRO A 144 -3.18 -1.13 9.38
N SER A 145 -3.67 -0.20 8.57
CA SER A 145 -3.69 -0.33 7.12
C SER A 145 -2.28 -0.66 6.59
N VAL A 146 -2.19 -1.44 5.51
CA VAL A 146 -0.90 -1.81 4.90
C VAL A 146 -0.09 -0.58 4.45
N GLY A 147 -0.79 0.48 4.04
CA GLY A 147 -0.19 1.77 3.69
C GLY A 147 0.53 2.39 4.88
N TYR A 148 -0.17 2.53 6.01
CA TYR A 148 0.42 3.04 7.24
C TYR A 148 1.54 2.15 7.77
N ALA A 149 1.36 0.83 7.74
CA ALA A 149 2.36 -0.14 8.16
C ALA A 149 3.68 0.04 7.40
N PHE A 150 3.63 0.26 6.07
CA PHE A 150 4.82 0.50 5.28
C PHE A 150 5.45 1.88 5.53
N ILE A 151 4.64 2.93 5.78
CA ILE A 151 5.16 4.24 6.21
C ILE A 151 5.92 4.10 7.53
N ALA A 152 5.34 3.43 8.52
CA ALA A 152 5.95 3.16 9.81
C ALA A 152 7.28 2.41 9.64
N LEU A 153 7.31 1.39 8.77
CA LEU A 153 8.52 0.65 8.42
C LEU A 153 9.62 1.56 7.85
N CYS A 154 9.26 2.50 6.96
CA CYS A 154 10.21 3.46 6.40
C CYS A 154 10.79 4.37 7.50
N ILE A 155 9.93 4.94 8.34
CA ILE A 155 10.33 5.90 9.39
C ILE A 155 11.22 5.21 10.44
N MET A 156 10.87 3.99 10.86
CA MET A 156 11.69 3.18 11.77
C MET A 156 13.10 2.94 11.20
N ASN A 157 13.23 2.87 9.88
CA ASN A 157 14.51 2.68 9.18
C ASN A 157 15.18 4.00 8.75
N GLY A 158 14.71 5.16 9.24
CA GLY A 158 15.28 6.46 8.90
C GLY A 158 15.16 6.81 7.41
N ILE A 159 14.13 6.29 6.74
CA ILE A 159 13.76 6.63 5.37
C ILE A 159 12.69 7.71 5.45
N LYS A 160 12.89 8.81 4.70
CA LYS A 160 11.97 9.94 4.63
C LYS A 160 11.21 9.89 3.30
N PRO A 161 10.02 9.27 3.25
CA PRO A 161 9.24 9.18 2.02
C PRO A 161 8.48 10.48 1.72
N THR A 162 8.11 10.66 0.45
CA THR A 162 7.06 11.59 0.04
C THR A 162 5.77 10.82 -0.18
N LEU A 163 4.69 11.25 0.47
CA LEU A 163 3.40 10.57 0.45
C LEU A 163 2.44 11.28 -0.51
N PHE A 164 1.71 10.49 -1.30
CA PHE A 164 0.60 10.92 -2.14
C PHE A 164 -0.63 10.08 -1.82
N GLY A 165 -1.83 10.68 -1.76
CA GLY A 165 -3.06 9.90 -1.74
C GLY A 165 -3.35 9.11 -0.45
N PHE A 166 -3.11 9.70 0.73
CA PHE A 166 -3.38 9.06 2.03
C PHE A 166 -4.67 9.54 2.72
N GLY A 167 -5.53 10.28 2.01
CA GLY A 167 -6.87 10.63 2.49
C GLY A 167 -6.86 11.43 3.80
N LEU A 168 -5.86 12.27 4.03
CA LEU A 168 -5.65 12.94 5.33
C LEU A 168 -6.74 13.94 5.71
N ALA A 169 -7.59 14.32 4.74
CA ALA A 169 -8.75 15.18 4.90
C ALA A 169 -10.09 14.41 4.87
N GLU A 170 -10.06 13.09 4.65
CA GLU A 170 -11.27 12.26 4.68
C GLU A 170 -11.77 12.05 6.11
N GLU A 171 -13.05 11.69 6.23
CA GLU A 171 -13.67 11.29 7.50
C GLU A 171 -12.95 10.08 8.12
N ASP A 172 -12.81 10.10 9.44
CA ASP A 172 -12.02 9.15 10.24
C ASP A 172 -12.33 7.65 10.03
N ASN A 173 -13.50 7.32 9.51
CA ASN A 173 -14.01 5.96 9.28
C ASN A 173 -14.16 5.60 7.78
N LYS A 174 -13.77 6.51 6.88
CA LYS A 174 -13.83 6.31 5.42
C LYS A 174 -12.43 6.21 4.85
N ALA A 175 -12.28 5.45 3.77
CA ALA A 175 -11.02 5.34 3.04
C ALA A 175 -11.30 5.21 1.54
N SER A 176 -11.30 6.32 0.81
CA SER A 176 -11.69 6.27 -0.59
C SER A 176 -10.65 5.61 -1.50
N HIS A 177 -11.08 5.10 -2.65
CA HIS A 177 -10.19 4.61 -3.71
C HIS A 177 -10.36 5.48 -4.96
N TYR A 178 -9.26 5.83 -5.64
CA TYR A 178 -9.33 6.66 -6.85
C TYR A 178 -9.96 5.94 -8.04
N TRP A 179 -10.04 4.61 -8.03
CA TRP A 179 -10.55 3.80 -9.13
C TRP A 179 -11.96 3.20 -8.89
N GLU A 180 -12.58 3.49 -7.75
CA GLU A 180 -13.91 2.97 -7.37
C GLU A 180 -14.89 4.11 -7.04
N ASN A 181 -16.19 3.77 -6.99
CA ASN A 181 -17.21 4.73 -6.58
C ASN A 181 -17.06 5.11 -5.10
N LYS A 182 -17.06 6.42 -4.81
CA LYS A 182 -16.76 7.03 -3.51
C LYS A 182 -17.84 6.80 -2.44
N ASP A 183 -19.07 6.46 -2.83
CA ASP A 183 -20.24 6.47 -1.94
C ASP A 183 -20.36 5.27 -1.00
N ARG A 184 -19.45 4.27 -1.07
CA ARG A 184 -19.62 2.97 -0.39
C ARG A 184 -18.50 2.55 0.56
N ILE A 185 -17.57 3.44 0.90
CA ILE A 185 -16.33 2.98 1.53
C ILE A 185 -16.29 3.24 3.03
N ILE A 186 -16.80 2.27 3.79
CA ILE A 186 -16.58 2.12 5.24
C ILE A 186 -15.40 1.17 5.43
N SER A 187 -14.43 1.53 6.27
CA SER A 187 -13.27 0.69 6.52
C SER A 187 -13.17 0.22 7.97
N SER A 188 -12.58 -0.95 8.16
CA SER A 188 -12.35 -1.58 9.47
C SER A 188 -11.10 -1.06 10.21
N HIS A 189 -10.29 -0.19 9.60
CA HIS A 189 -9.06 0.34 10.21
C HIS A 189 -9.30 1.63 10.99
N GLY A 190 -8.46 1.86 12.01
CA GLY A 190 -8.45 3.08 12.82
C GLY A 190 -7.80 4.28 12.12
N TYR A 191 -8.31 4.71 10.96
CA TYR A 191 -7.69 5.76 10.14
C TYR A 191 -7.51 7.08 10.87
N LYS A 192 -8.36 7.42 11.84
CA LYS A 192 -8.16 8.59 12.71
C LYS A 192 -6.74 8.66 13.27
N LEU A 193 -6.30 7.57 13.90
CA LEU A 193 -5.00 7.51 14.56
C LEU A 193 -3.87 7.45 13.55
N GLU A 194 -4.03 6.67 12.47
CA GLU A 194 -3.04 6.60 11.39
C GLU A 194 -2.78 7.97 10.77
N ARG A 195 -3.85 8.71 10.42
CA ARG A 195 -3.77 10.06 9.86
C ARG A 195 -3.17 11.05 10.84
N GLN A 196 -3.52 10.96 12.12
CA GLN A 196 -2.92 11.79 13.16
C GLN A 196 -1.40 11.54 13.26
N ASN A 197 -0.97 10.29 13.24
CA ASN A 197 0.44 9.92 13.30
C ASN A 197 1.19 10.35 12.04
N ILE A 198 0.63 10.19 10.84
CA ILE A 198 1.20 10.70 9.59
C ILE A 198 1.39 12.22 9.67
N LYS A 199 0.38 12.98 10.13
CA LYS A 199 0.47 14.44 10.32
C LYS A 199 1.56 14.81 11.33
N ASN A 200 1.69 14.06 12.43
CA ASN A 200 2.73 14.28 13.42
C ASN A 200 4.13 14.00 12.88
N TRP A 201 4.31 12.92 12.12
CA TRP A 201 5.57 12.61 11.46
C TRP A 201 5.96 13.64 10.40
N ASN A 202 4.98 14.20 9.67
CA ASN A 202 5.22 15.32 8.76
C ASN A 202 5.71 16.57 9.52
N LYS A 203 5.03 16.96 10.61
CA LYS A 203 5.45 18.09 11.46
C LYS A 203 6.85 17.89 12.05
N ALA A 204 7.22 16.65 12.37
CA ALA A 204 8.56 16.29 12.84
C ALA A 204 9.59 16.14 11.71
N GLY A 205 9.24 16.44 10.45
CA GLY A 205 10.15 16.38 9.30
C GLY A 205 10.56 14.97 8.86
N LYS A 206 9.87 13.93 9.34
CA LYS A 206 10.18 12.50 9.08
C LYS A 206 9.63 11.98 7.75
N LEU A 207 8.68 12.68 7.16
CA LEU A 207 8.11 12.42 5.84
C LEU A 207 7.68 13.75 5.21
N LEU A 208 7.29 13.72 3.93
CA LEU A 208 6.63 14.82 3.23
C LEU A 208 5.25 14.36 2.77
N ILE A 209 4.29 15.29 2.70
CA ILE A 209 2.95 15.05 2.17
C ILE A 209 2.77 15.93 0.93
N LYS A 210 2.28 15.35 -0.17
CA LYS A 210 1.91 16.04 -1.40
C LYS A 210 0.49 15.70 -1.84
#